data_AF-A0A452ZYT3-F1
#
_entry.id   AF-A0A452ZYT3-F1
#
_cell.length_a   1.000
_cell.length_b   1.000
_cell.length_c   1.000
_cell.angle_alpha   90.00
_cell.angle_beta   90.00
_cell.angle_gamma   90.00
#
_symmetry.space_group_name_H-M   'P 1'
#
loop_
_entity.id
_entity.type
_entity.pdbx_description
1 polymer ?
#
loop_
_entity_poly.entity_id
_entity_poly.type
_entity_poly.pdbx_seq_one_letter_code
_entity_poly.pdbx_strand_id
1 'polypeptide(L)' 'MSMGRYAASTDPEAGRDGDGAVLLRSPSGATARVSLHGGQVVSWKNDRGDELLFTSSK' A
#
# COMPACT_ATOMS: atom_id res chain seq x y z
N MET A 1 2.12 15.02 -20.61
CA MET A 1 1.79 13.90 -19.70
C MET A 1 2.83 13.93 -18.59
N SER A 2 2.49 14.48 -17.43
CA SER A 2 3.43 14.65 -16.32
C SER A 2 3.50 13.35 -15.53
N MET A 3 4.64 12.66 -15.60
CA MET A 3 4.91 11.46 -14.82
C MET A 3 4.98 11.88 -13.35
N GLY A 4 3.95 11.54 -12.57
CA GLY A 4 3.87 11.84 -11.14
C GLY A 4 5.08 11.25 -10.43
N ARG A 5 5.87 12.11 -9.78
CA ARG A 5 6.93 11.69 -8.88
C ARG A 5 6.27 10.98 -7.71
N TYR A 6 6.30 9.64 -7.72
CA TYR A 6 6.07 8.86 -6.52
C TYR A 6 7.29 9.13 -5.63
N ALA A 7 7.19 10.18 -4.82
CA ALA A 7 8.10 10.34 -3.70
C ALA A 7 7.86 9.11 -2.83
N ALA A 8 8.78 8.14 -2.91
CA ALA A 8 9.02 7.27 -1.78
C ALA A 8 9.44 8.22 -0.65
N SER A 9 8.46 8.72 0.08
CA SER A 9 8.70 9.29 1.40
C SER A 9 9.29 8.15 2.20
N THR A 10 10.61 8.11 2.28
CA THR A 10 11.36 7.24 3.16
C THR A 10 11.14 7.75 4.59
N ASP A 11 9.90 7.77 5.05
CA ASP A 11 9.65 7.70 6.47
C ASP A 11 9.99 6.26 6.87
N PRO A 12 10.96 6.05 7.77
CA PRO A 12 11.33 4.71 8.24
C PRO A 12 10.19 4.00 9.00
N GLU A 13 9.02 4.63 9.14
CA GLU A 13 7.75 3.99 9.53
C GLU A 13 6.93 3.44 8.36
N ALA A 14 7.58 2.99 7.28
CA ALA A 14 7.06 1.85 6.54
C ALA A 14 7.13 0.63 7.48
N GLY A 15 6.21 0.59 8.44
CA GLY A 15 6.08 -0.47 9.43
C GLY A 15 6.12 -1.78 8.70
N ARG A 16 7.23 -2.52 8.87
CA ARG A 16 7.27 -3.91 8.47
C ARG A 16 6.26 -4.62 9.34
N ASP A 17 5.11 -4.90 8.76
CA ASP A 17 4.20 -5.85 9.37
C ASP A 17 4.89 -7.22 9.36
N GLY A 18 4.70 -8.01 10.42
CA GLY A 18 5.41 -9.29 10.66
C GLY A 18 5.24 -10.33 9.56
N ASP A 19 4.32 -10.07 8.64
CA ASP A 19 3.87 -10.87 7.51
C ASP A 19 4.59 -10.53 6.19
N GLY A 20 5.64 -9.71 6.24
CA GLY A 20 6.54 -9.51 5.10
C GLY A 20 5.94 -8.64 3.99
N ALA A 21 5.11 -7.66 4.38
CA ALA A 21 4.55 -6.65 3.48
C ALA A 21 5.09 -5.26 3.84
N VAL A 22 5.03 -4.34 2.87
CA VAL A 22 5.30 -2.92 3.07
C VAL A 22 4.03 -2.11 2.91
N LEU A 23 3.89 -1.07 3.74
CA LEU A 23 2.77 -0.14 3.66
C LEU A 23 3.17 1.10 2.85
N LEU A 24 2.46 1.33 1.75
CA LEU A 24 2.56 2.53 0.93
C LEU A 24 1.45 3.50 1.33
N ARG A 25 1.77 4.80 1.39
CA ARG A 25 0.81 5.88 1.68
C ARG A 25 0.87 6.91 0.56
N SER A 26 -0.27 7.31 0.03
CA SER A 26 -0.35 8.44 -0.88
C SER A 26 -0.48 9.75 -0.09
N PRO A 27 -0.06 10.90 -0.65
CA PRO A 27 -0.32 12.20 -0.05
C PRO A 27 -1.81 12.51 0.15
N SER A 28 -2.69 11.86 -0.62
CA SER A 28 -4.14 12.02 -0.52
C SER A 28 -4.77 11.15 0.58
N GLY A 29 -3.98 10.38 1.33
CA GLY A 29 -4.46 9.53 2.44
C GLY A 29 -4.83 8.09 2.06
N ALA A 30 -4.77 7.72 0.78
CA ALA A 30 -4.95 6.33 0.38
C ALA A 30 -3.75 5.47 0.81
N THR A 31 -3.98 4.18 1.05
CA THR A 31 -2.91 3.26 1.47
C THR A 31 -2.98 1.93 0.73
N ALA A 32 -1.84 1.28 0.57
CA ALA A 32 -1.75 -0.06 0.01
C ALA A 32 -0.71 -0.88 0.75
N ARG A 33 -1.02 -2.15 1.06
CA ARG A 33 -0.03 -3.12 1.55
C ARG A 33 0.43 -3.99 0.39
N VAL A 34 1.74 -4.08 0.21
CA VAL A 34 2.37 -4.84 -0.87
C VAL A 34 3.25 -5.93 -0.26
N SER A 35 2.95 -7.18 -0.59
CA SER A 35 3.78 -8.33 -0.20
C SER A 35 5.16 -8.23 -0.83
N LEU A 36 6.21 -8.39 -0.03
CA LEU A 36 7.59 -8.54 -0.54
C LEU A 36 7.79 -9.88 -1.26
N HIS A 37 6.89 -10.83 -1.04
CA HIS A 37 6.85 -12.12 -1.72
C HIS A 37 6.02 -11.96 -3.01
N GLY A 38 6.67 -11.59 -4.10
CA GLY A 38 6.05 -11.49 -5.43
C GLY A 38 5.38 -10.15 -5.76
N GLY A 39 5.45 -9.14 -4.89
CA GLY A 39 5.00 -7.77 -5.19
C GLY A 39 3.47 -7.60 -5.27
N GLN A 40 2.72 -8.56 -4.74
CA GLN A 40 1.26 -8.52 -4.79
C GLN A 40 0.68 -7.47 -3.83
N VAL A 41 -0.30 -6.70 -4.29
CA VAL A 41 -1.13 -5.86 -3.42
C VAL A 41 -2.09 -6.76 -2.64
N VAL A 42 -1.96 -6.76 -1.31
CA VAL A 42 -2.73 -7.62 -0.40
C VAL A 42 -3.75 -6.85 0.43
N SER A 43 -3.69 -5.51 0.42
CA SER A 43 -4.75 -4.62 0.90
C SER A 43 -4.63 -3.28 0.18
N TRP A 44 -5.77 -2.64 -0.08
CA TRP A 44 -5.85 -1.28 -0.62
C TRP A 44 -7.03 -0.57 0.04
N LYS A 45 -6.73 0.53 0.74
CA LYS A 45 -7.74 1.42 1.31
C LYS A 45 -7.78 2.77 0.61
N ASN A 46 -8.98 3.31 0.41
CA ASN A 46 -9.13 4.71 0.02
C ASN A 46 -8.74 5.66 1.18
N ASP A 47 -8.82 6.96 0.92
CA ASP A 47 -8.58 8.04 1.87
C ASP A 47 -9.54 8.03 3.08
N ARG A 48 -10.70 7.38 2.96
CA ARG A 48 -11.66 7.17 4.05
C ARG A 48 -11.40 5.89 4.85
N GLY A 49 -10.43 5.07 4.44
CA GLY A 49 -10.10 3.79 5.07
C GLY A 49 -10.93 2.60 4.58
N ASP A 50 -11.80 2.77 3.58
CA ASP A 50 -12.60 1.69 3.01
C ASP A 50 -11.70 0.71 2.26
N GLU A 51 -11.79 -0.58 2.56
CA GLU A 51 -11.07 -1.62 1.82
C GLU A 51 -11.66 -1.79 0.42
N LEU A 52 -10.82 -1.63 -0.61
CA LEU A 52 -11.19 -1.72 -2.01
C LEU A 52 -10.71 -3.01 -2.68
N LEU A 53 -9.76 -3.71 -2.07
CA LEU A 53 -9.28 -4.99 -2.60
C LEU A 53 -10.25 -6.10 -2.22
N PHE A 54 -10.94 -6.66 -3.21
CA PHE A 54 -11.75 -7.86 -3.06
C PHE A 54 -10.92 -9.08 -3.43
N THR A 55 -10.52 -9.86 -2.43
CA THR A 55 -9.95 -11.20 -2.66
C THR A 55 -11.06 -12.23 -2.58
N SER A 56 -11.12 -13.18 -3.50
CA SER A 56 -12.00 -14.33 -3.32
C SER A 56 -11.50 -15.15 -2.14
N SER A 57 -12.30 -15.27 -1.09
CA SER A 57 -12.15 -16.36 -0.12
C SER A 57 -12.39 -17.66 -0.88
N LYS A 58 -11.43 -18.59 -0.84
CA LYS A 58 -11.65 -19.94 -1.34
C LYS A 58 -12.55 -20.72 -0.38
#